data_AF-A0A964EPY8-F1
#
_entry.id   AF-A0A964EPY8-F1
#
_cell.length_a   1.000
_cell.length_b   1.000
_cell.length_c   1.000
_cell.angle_alpha   90.00
_cell.angle_beta   90.00
_cell.angle_gamma   90.00
#
_symmetry.space_group_name_H-M   'P 1'
#
loop_
_entity.id
_entity.type
_entity.pdbx_description
1 polymer ?
#
loop_
_entity_poly.entity_id
_entity_poly.type
_entity_poly.pdbx_seq_one_letter_code
_entity_poly.pdbx_strand_id
1 'polypeptide(L)'
;MASRTIIVGCCALFAGLAQGCSDTLTRFAVPDTADSTASDAVTTDDADVLAQTDAPPDVGAELPTDTSSDGAGPEDTTPDTADLPTDSAETSEPDGVGPADLDLPNSCGATKACSGATHCSSGVCVTDPPQSTVAAVTDPSTHASAGDAPSLACVGVPPASTAGPSLVTLWGAVTRVGSGRPTGDMEVAVFQAASWDPSACDEQLTRSQREACYRDHAAPLASAISVLPAPIDPAPACTSPDFNDDCPMGYVCGESDGAPLCDQQFGRFQIPGVPTNRALILRVRYAGGDPSIATKWHDTYHFGVWLAADHADAGGNYRYDVTAIPSAMWTLLPNTVGLPGLPADHGITFGRIQDCGLAGQRAGWPISDAAVGFGHPPGRVAYFNDRDNDWVPLSNRTTTNLQGRSAALDLPSGWNVAAGVARVDGSNVSLGHALFYTVPNALSVISFPGIHPASPQQPADVFPQ
;
A
#
# COMPACT_ATOMS: atom_id res chain seq x y z
N MET A 1 -2.16 27.28 -53.50
CA MET A 1 -2.84 27.23 -52.19
C MET A 1 -1.81 27.63 -51.14
N ALA A 2 -2.15 28.62 -50.32
CA ALA A 2 -1.22 29.33 -49.45
C ALA A 2 -0.78 28.43 -48.27
N SER A 3 0.53 28.22 -48.14
CA SER A 3 1.13 27.54 -47.00
C SER A 3 1.31 28.56 -45.86
N ARG A 4 0.66 28.30 -44.72
CA ARG A 4 0.79 29.12 -43.51
C ARG A 4 1.99 28.65 -42.71
N THR A 5 3.05 29.46 -42.70
CA THR A 5 4.16 29.35 -41.77
C THR A 5 3.75 29.94 -40.43
N ILE A 6 3.70 29.14 -39.37
CA ILE A 6 3.56 29.62 -37.99
C ILE A 6 4.97 29.80 -37.43
N ILE A 7 5.34 31.04 -37.15
CA ILE A 7 6.55 31.42 -36.43
C ILE A 7 6.14 31.61 -34.96
N VAL A 8 6.62 30.74 -34.08
CA VAL A 8 6.57 30.97 -32.63
C VAL A 8 7.88 31.61 -32.22
N GLY A 9 7.81 32.89 -31.84
CA GLY A 9 8.96 33.65 -31.35
C GLY A 9 9.31 33.26 -29.92
N CYS A 10 10.57 32.91 -29.70
CA CYS A 10 11.16 32.77 -28.37
C CYS A 10 11.94 34.06 -28.06
N CYS A 11 11.50 34.81 -27.05
CA CYS A 11 12.25 35.96 -26.54
C CYS A 11 13.44 35.48 -25.71
N ALA A 12 14.62 35.92 -26.12
CA ALA A 12 15.89 35.76 -25.41
C ALA A 12 16.07 36.85 -24.35
N LEU A 13 16.68 36.51 -23.21
CA LEU A 13 17.52 37.42 -22.42
C LEU A 13 18.35 36.63 -21.39
N PHE A 14 19.59 36.27 -21.74
CA PHE A 14 20.81 36.78 -21.07
C PHE A 14 22.06 36.20 -21.76
N ALA A 15 23.03 37.10 -21.97
CA ALA A 15 24.26 36.90 -22.72
C ALA A 15 25.39 36.32 -21.85
N GLY A 16 26.28 35.53 -22.45
CA GLY A 16 27.56 35.16 -21.83
C GLY A 16 28.34 34.03 -22.49
N LEU A 17 28.97 34.30 -23.64
CA LEU A 17 30.25 33.77 -24.15
C LEU A 17 30.55 32.25 -24.07
N ALA A 18 30.56 31.56 -25.23
CA ALA A 18 31.77 31.06 -25.92
C ALA A 18 31.50 29.82 -26.81
N GLN A 19 31.63 30.05 -28.12
CA GLN A 19 32.16 29.20 -29.20
C GLN A 19 32.16 27.66 -29.08
N GLY A 20 31.50 27.01 -30.06
CA GLY A 20 31.94 25.69 -30.56
C GLY A 20 30.88 24.76 -31.16
N CYS A 21 30.00 25.21 -32.07
CA CYS A 21 29.18 24.28 -32.85
C CYS A 21 29.93 23.84 -34.12
N SER A 22 30.20 22.54 -34.24
CA SER A 22 30.52 21.88 -35.51
C SER A 22 29.29 21.11 -35.96
N ASP A 23 28.84 21.42 -37.17
CA ASP A 23 27.70 20.81 -37.84
C ASP A 23 27.93 19.33 -38.18
N THR A 24 26.98 18.46 -37.87
CA THR A 24 26.77 17.19 -38.58
C THR A 24 25.27 16.90 -38.65
N LEU A 25 24.62 17.44 -39.68
CA LEU A 25 23.24 17.16 -40.05
C LEU A 25 23.19 15.84 -40.83
N THR A 26 22.78 14.77 -40.16
CA THR A 26 22.43 13.50 -40.83
C THR A 26 20.93 13.52 -41.10
N ARG A 27 20.55 13.57 -42.38
CA ARG A 27 19.17 13.48 -42.86
C ARG A 27 18.69 12.03 -42.71
N PHE A 28 17.69 11.79 -41.84
CA PHE A 28 16.89 10.57 -41.90
C PHE A 28 15.60 10.86 -42.67
N ALA A 29 15.40 10.10 -43.75
CA ALA A 29 14.17 10.06 -44.51
C ALA A 29 13.15 9.17 -43.78
N VAL A 30 11.96 9.70 -43.53
CA VAL A 30 10.79 8.93 -43.10
C VAL A 30 10.00 8.56 -44.36
N PRO A 31 9.74 7.27 -44.64
CA PRO A 31 8.77 6.91 -45.66
C PRO A 31 7.35 6.94 -45.10
N ASP A 32 6.47 7.51 -45.90
CA ASP A 32 5.03 7.62 -45.68
C ASP A 32 4.31 6.26 -45.57
N THR A 33 3.21 6.35 -44.82
CA THR A 33 2.10 5.43 -44.58
C THR A 33 1.65 4.57 -45.76
N ALA A 34 1.33 3.30 -45.46
CA ALA A 34 0.42 2.49 -46.24
C ALA A 34 -0.83 2.14 -45.41
N ASP A 35 -1.94 2.44 -46.04
CA ASP A 35 -3.34 2.26 -45.75
C ASP A 35 -3.74 0.77 -45.56
N SER A 36 -4.58 0.45 -44.58
CA SER A 36 -5.46 -0.72 -44.69
C SER A 36 -6.71 -0.54 -43.85
N THR A 37 -7.79 -0.24 -44.55
CA THR A 37 -9.18 -0.35 -44.15
C THR A 37 -9.57 -1.83 -44.07
N ALA A 38 -10.16 -2.26 -42.95
CA ALA A 38 -11.01 -3.45 -42.89
C ALA A 38 -12.04 -3.26 -41.78
N SER A 39 -13.21 -2.82 -42.23
CA SER A 39 -14.48 -2.78 -41.53
C SER A 39 -15.06 -4.19 -41.42
N ASP A 40 -15.39 -4.63 -40.21
CA ASP A 40 -16.40 -5.67 -40.00
C ASP A 40 -17.47 -5.16 -39.03
N ALA A 41 -18.69 -5.16 -39.55
CA ALA A 41 -19.91 -4.78 -38.87
C ALA A 41 -20.45 -5.99 -38.11
N VAL A 42 -20.73 -5.80 -36.81
CA VAL A 42 -21.63 -6.68 -36.06
C VAL A 42 -22.81 -5.82 -35.61
N THR A 43 -23.94 -6.03 -36.27
CA THR A 43 -25.26 -5.58 -35.85
C THR A 43 -25.85 -6.60 -34.89
N THR A 44 -26.19 -6.16 -33.68
CA THR A 44 -27.25 -6.78 -32.87
C THR A 44 -28.12 -5.68 -32.30
N ASP A 45 -29.26 -5.46 -32.96
CA ASP A 45 -30.49 -5.06 -32.30
C ASP A 45 -30.88 -6.19 -31.34
N ASP A 46 -31.15 -5.85 -30.09
CA ASP A 46 -32.39 -6.28 -29.44
C ASP A 46 -32.64 -5.39 -28.23
N ALA A 47 -33.76 -4.68 -28.33
CA ALA A 47 -34.38 -3.96 -27.23
C ALA A 47 -34.95 -4.98 -26.25
N ASP A 48 -34.78 -4.75 -24.95
CA ASP A 48 -35.82 -5.19 -24.03
C ASP A 48 -36.06 -4.22 -22.88
N VAL A 49 -37.35 -4.11 -22.61
CA VAL A 49 -38.07 -3.07 -21.90
C VAL A 49 -38.16 -3.45 -20.43
N LEU A 50 -37.73 -2.58 -19.51
CA LEU A 50 -38.28 -2.59 -18.15
C LEU A 50 -38.56 -1.16 -17.66
N ALA A 51 -39.86 -0.90 -17.53
CA ALA A 51 -40.44 0.28 -16.89
C ALA A 51 -40.06 0.34 -15.40
N GLN A 52 -39.58 1.49 -14.95
CA GLN A 52 -39.57 1.85 -13.53
C GLN A 52 -40.77 2.76 -13.26
N THR A 53 -41.63 2.29 -12.37
CA THR A 53 -42.77 3.02 -11.80
C THR A 53 -42.31 3.85 -10.62
N ASP A 54 -42.66 5.14 -10.65
CA ASP A 54 -42.65 6.08 -9.55
C ASP A 54 -43.57 5.64 -8.40
N ALA A 55 -43.12 5.80 -7.14
CA ALA A 55 -43.90 6.37 -6.04
C ALA A 55 -43.03 6.60 -4.78
N PRO A 56 -43.25 7.70 -4.02
CA PRO A 56 -42.49 8.09 -2.83
C PRO A 56 -43.15 7.62 -1.51
N PRO A 57 -42.46 7.80 -0.37
CA PRO A 57 -43.13 8.46 0.76
C PRO A 57 -42.23 9.57 1.35
N ASP A 58 -42.72 10.80 1.54
CA ASP A 58 -43.71 11.29 2.51
C ASP A 58 -43.17 11.44 3.95
N VAL A 59 -43.60 12.55 4.54
CA VAL A 59 -43.00 13.38 5.56
C VAL A 59 -43.43 12.92 6.96
N GLY A 60 -42.53 13.04 7.94
CA GLY A 60 -42.87 12.82 9.35
C GLY A 60 -41.83 13.40 10.30
N ALA A 61 -41.95 14.70 10.59
CA ALA A 61 -41.21 15.39 11.63
C ALA A 61 -41.92 15.21 12.98
N GLU A 62 -41.18 14.87 14.05
CA GLU A 62 -41.51 15.30 15.43
C GLU A 62 -40.22 15.45 16.27
N LEU A 63 -40.03 16.65 16.81
CA LEU A 63 -39.13 17.01 17.92
C LEU A 63 -39.73 16.49 19.24
N PRO A 64 -38.89 16.26 20.28
CA PRO A 64 -39.02 17.17 21.43
C PRO A 64 -37.71 17.49 22.19
N THR A 65 -37.60 18.78 22.51
CA THR A 65 -37.21 19.44 23.78
C THR A 65 -36.07 18.92 24.67
N ASP A 66 -35.12 19.83 24.90
CA ASP A 66 -34.39 20.17 26.13
C ASP A 66 -34.70 19.41 27.42
N THR A 67 -33.64 19.00 28.12
CA THR A 67 -33.52 19.29 29.56
C THR A 67 -32.06 19.44 29.96
N SER A 68 -31.71 20.68 30.33
CA SER A 68 -30.53 21.03 31.14
C SER A 68 -30.69 20.51 32.56
N SER A 69 -29.59 20.06 33.17
CA SER A 69 -29.40 20.16 34.62
C SER A 69 -27.92 20.26 34.96
N ASP A 70 -27.55 21.46 35.40
CA ASP A 70 -26.35 21.78 36.14
C ASP A 70 -26.21 20.93 37.41
N GLY A 71 -24.98 20.56 37.73
CA GLY A 71 -24.62 19.85 38.96
C GLY A 71 -23.17 20.09 39.35
N ALA A 72 -22.85 21.34 39.72
CA ALA A 72 -21.62 21.69 40.41
C ALA A 72 -21.65 21.19 41.87
N GLY A 73 -20.57 20.55 42.32
CA GLY A 73 -20.33 20.17 43.71
C GLY A 73 -18.83 19.96 43.96
N PRO A 74 -18.31 20.29 45.16
CA PRO A 74 -17.01 20.92 45.31
C PRO A 74 -15.85 19.99 45.68
N GLU A 75 -14.66 20.49 45.35
CA GLU A 75 -13.38 20.44 46.08
C GLU A 75 -13.23 19.43 47.23
N ASP A 76 -12.28 18.51 47.08
CA ASP A 76 -11.52 17.97 48.21
C ASP A 76 -10.03 18.09 47.91
N THR A 77 -9.34 18.82 48.80
CA THR A 77 -7.91 19.13 48.75
C THR A 77 -7.26 18.47 49.95
N THR A 78 -6.27 17.60 49.72
CA THR A 78 -5.29 17.22 50.75
C THR A 78 -3.90 17.00 50.14
N PRO A 79 -2.83 17.19 50.95
CA PRO A 79 -1.62 17.86 50.51
C PRO A 79 -0.40 16.93 50.29
N ASP A 80 0.53 17.48 49.49
CA ASP A 80 1.99 17.32 49.50
C ASP A 80 2.58 16.05 50.13
N THR A 81 3.18 15.22 49.28
CA THR A 81 4.38 14.46 49.65
C THR A 81 5.47 14.80 48.64
N ALA A 82 6.42 15.62 49.08
CA ALA A 82 7.63 15.92 48.36
C ALA A 82 8.59 14.73 48.46
N ASP A 83 8.94 14.14 47.32
CA ASP A 83 10.07 13.22 47.20
C ASP A 83 10.95 13.57 46.00
N LEU A 84 12.23 13.30 46.20
CA LEU A 84 13.44 13.82 45.56
C LEU A 84 13.56 13.50 44.05
N PRO A 85 14.20 14.38 43.23
CA PRO A 85 14.49 14.04 41.85
C PRO A 85 15.63 13.02 41.80
N THR A 86 15.32 11.82 41.33
CA THR A 86 16.30 10.84 40.89
C THR A 86 16.48 11.05 39.39
N ASP A 87 17.61 11.64 38.99
CA ASP A 87 18.02 11.75 37.59
C ASP A 87 18.21 10.34 36.99
N SER A 88 17.12 9.79 36.47
CA SER A 88 17.14 8.72 35.48
C SER A 88 16.88 9.38 34.15
N ALA A 89 17.82 9.24 33.21
CA ALA A 89 17.64 9.68 31.85
C ALA A 89 16.42 8.95 31.25
N GLU A 90 15.26 9.61 31.30
CA GLU A 90 14.10 9.24 30.52
C GLU A 90 14.48 9.41 29.05
N THR A 91 14.75 8.30 28.39
CA THR A 91 14.48 8.21 26.96
C THR A 91 12.99 8.41 26.80
N SER A 92 12.59 9.64 26.47
CA SER A 92 11.23 9.97 26.08
C SER A 92 10.88 9.09 24.89
N GLU A 93 10.18 7.98 25.15
CA GLU A 93 9.45 7.30 24.10
C GLU A 93 8.46 8.34 23.56
N PRO A 94 8.43 8.59 22.24
CA PRO A 94 7.44 9.51 21.71
C PRO A 94 6.06 8.99 22.12
N ASP A 95 5.23 9.87 22.69
CA ASP A 95 3.80 9.66 22.94
C ASP A 95 3.11 9.38 21.59
N GLY A 96 3.31 8.16 21.08
CA GLY A 96 2.68 7.70 19.86
C GLY A 96 1.21 7.55 20.16
N VAL A 97 0.38 8.31 19.45
CA VAL A 97 -1.08 8.20 19.50
C VAL A 97 -1.44 6.72 19.36
N GLY A 98 -1.90 6.11 20.44
CA GLY A 98 -2.29 4.72 20.44
C GLY A 98 -3.58 4.55 19.63
N PRO A 99 -3.86 3.36 19.08
CA PRO A 99 -5.16 3.05 18.47
C PRO A 99 -6.35 3.39 19.38
N ALA A 100 -6.15 3.32 20.70
CA ALA A 100 -7.17 3.59 21.71
C ALA A 100 -7.48 5.10 21.89
N ASP A 101 -6.58 5.99 21.46
CA ASP A 101 -6.74 7.43 21.61
C ASP A 101 -7.50 8.05 20.42
N LEU A 102 -7.64 7.29 19.34
CA LEU A 102 -8.44 7.67 18.18
C LEU A 102 -9.90 7.28 18.43
N ASP A 103 -10.76 8.25 18.68
CA ASP A 103 -12.22 8.03 18.76
C ASP A 103 -12.80 7.76 17.36
N LEU A 104 -12.51 6.58 16.82
CA LEU A 104 -12.89 6.18 15.47
C LEU A 104 -14.33 5.61 15.44
N PRO A 105 -15.09 5.80 14.35
CA PRO A 105 -16.49 5.38 14.27
C PRO A 105 -16.74 3.90 14.61
N ASN A 106 -15.84 3.01 14.19
CA ASN A 106 -15.91 1.56 14.39
C ASN A 106 -14.94 1.04 15.48
N SER A 107 -14.57 1.93 16.41
CA SER A 107 -13.79 1.57 17.59
C SER A 107 -14.58 0.69 18.58
N CYS A 108 -13.87 -0.07 19.40
CA CYS A 108 -14.42 -0.83 20.51
C CYS A 108 -13.48 -0.86 21.71
N GLY A 109 -14.02 -1.14 22.88
CA GLY A 109 -13.28 -1.20 24.13
C GLY A 109 -14.18 -1.45 25.32
N ALA A 110 -13.70 -1.12 26.52
CA ALA A 110 -14.46 -1.32 27.76
C ALA A 110 -15.80 -0.55 27.79
N THR A 111 -15.87 0.59 27.10
CA THR A 111 -17.03 1.50 27.08
C THR A 111 -17.90 1.35 25.84
N LYS A 112 -17.41 0.70 24.78
CA LYS A 112 -18.09 0.58 23.48
C LYS A 112 -17.97 -0.85 22.96
N ALA A 113 -19.09 -1.58 22.99
CA ALA A 113 -19.16 -2.94 22.48
C ALA A 113 -19.37 -2.94 20.96
N CYS A 114 -18.87 -3.99 20.31
CA CYS A 114 -19.19 -4.24 18.91
C CYS A 114 -20.64 -4.71 18.73
N SER A 115 -21.21 -4.46 17.56
CA SER A 115 -22.59 -4.84 17.23
C SER A 115 -22.64 -5.96 16.18
N GLY A 116 -23.64 -6.83 16.27
CA GLY A 116 -23.81 -7.96 15.34
C GLY A 116 -22.77 -9.08 15.54
N ALA A 117 -22.46 -9.81 14.47
CA ALA A 117 -21.47 -10.90 14.46
C ALA A 117 -20.04 -10.34 14.23
N THR A 118 -19.61 -9.50 15.17
CA THR A 118 -18.30 -8.85 15.13
C THR A 118 -17.56 -9.05 16.45
N HIS A 119 -16.24 -9.12 16.36
CA HIS A 119 -15.32 -9.26 17.48
C HIS A 119 -14.47 -8.00 17.64
N CYS A 120 -14.24 -7.59 18.88
CA CYS A 120 -13.35 -6.48 19.18
C CYS A 120 -11.89 -6.95 19.09
N SER A 121 -11.17 -6.56 18.04
CA SER A 121 -9.77 -6.90 17.82
C SER A 121 -8.96 -5.61 17.80
N SER A 122 -8.01 -5.46 18.74
CA SER A 122 -7.13 -4.29 18.83
C SER A 122 -7.87 -2.94 18.79
N GLY A 123 -9.01 -2.85 19.47
CA GLY A 123 -9.82 -1.62 19.53
C GLY A 123 -10.68 -1.35 18.29
N VAL A 124 -10.77 -2.29 17.34
CA VAL A 124 -11.61 -2.18 16.14
C VAL A 124 -12.61 -3.33 16.09
N CYS A 125 -13.86 -3.05 15.72
CA CYS A 125 -14.84 -4.10 15.45
C CYS A 125 -14.58 -4.75 14.08
N VAL A 126 -14.27 -6.04 14.10
CA VAL A 126 -13.98 -6.85 12.92
C VAL A 126 -15.09 -7.89 12.74
N THR A 127 -15.58 -8.08 11.52
CA THR A 127 -16.54 -9.16 11.22
C THR A 127 -15.90 -10.51 11.49
N ASP A 128 -16.63 -11.39 12.17
CA ASP A 128 -16.15 -12.74 12.43
C ASP A 128 -15.95 -13.52 11.12
N PRO A 129 -14.82 -14.23 10.95
CA PRO A 129 -14.67 -15.18 9.86
C PRO A 129 -15.79 -16.24 9.88
N PRO A 130 -16.21 -16.78 8.72
CA PRO A 130 -17.21 -17.85 8.67
C PRO A 130 -16.85 -19.03 9.58
N GLN A 131 -17.82 -19.64 10.24
CA GLN A 131 -17.56 -20.72 11.21
C GLN A 131 -16.87 -21.96 10.60
N SER A 132 -16.98 -22.13 9.28
CA SER A 132 -16.38 -23.24 8.53
C SER A 132 -14.93 -23.01 8.13
N THR A 133 -14.40 -21.78 8.26
CA THR A 133 -13.02 -21.48 7.85
C THR A 133 -12.07 -21.68 9.00
N VAL A 134 -10.90 -22.26 8.74
CA VAL A 134 -9.78 -22.38 9.69
C VAL A 134 -8.59 -21.69 9.04
N ALA A 135 -8.02 -20.70 9.73
CA ALA A 135 -6.88 -19.99 9.21
C ALA A 135 -5.65 -20.89 9.17
N ALA A 136 -4.89 -20.81 8.09
CA ALA A 136 -3.66 -21.53 7.89
C ALA A 136 -2.57 -20.58 7.40
N VAL A 137 -1.32 -20.92 7.67
CA VAL A 137 -0.19 -20.26 7.00
C VAL A 137 0.02 -20.85 5.61
N THR A 138 0.38 -19.99 4.67
CA THR A 138 0.73 -20.37 3.30
C THR A 138 2.24 -20.29 3.12
N ASP A 139 2.85 -21.37 2.64
CA ASP A 139 4.26 -21.34 2.26
C ASP A 139 4.39 -20.50 0.97
N PRO A 140 5.12 -19.37 1.01
CA PRO A 140 5.25 -18.49 -0.15
C PRO A 140 6.00 -19.14 -1.31
N SER A 141 6.82 -20.18 -1.08
CA SER A 141 7.60 -20.84 -2.14
C SER A 141 6.80 -21.86 -2.95
N THR A 142 5.73 -22.41 -2.36
CA THR A 142 4.87 -23.40 -3.01
C THR A 142 3.47 -22.84 -3.30
N HIS A 143 3.17 -21.64 -2.78
CA HIS A 143 1.84 -21.03 -2.79
C HIS A 143 0.74 -21.98 -2.30
N ALA A 144 1.09 -22.86 -1.36
CA ALA A 144 0.20 -23.86 -0.79
C ALA A 144 0.05 -23.65 0.71
N SER A 145 -1.10 -24.05 1.24
CA SER A 145 -1.29 -24.12 2.69
C SER A 145 -0.26 -25.08 3.28
N ALA A 146 0.48 -24.62 4.28
CA ALA A 146 1.43 -25.47 5.01
C ALA A 146 0.74 -26.36 6.06
N GLY A 147 -0.56 -26.16 6.30
CA GLY A 147 -1.34 -26.92 7.29
C GLY A 147 -1.06 -26.54 8.75
N ASP A 148 -0.03 -25.72 9.00
CA ASP A 148 0.30 -25.22 10.34
C ASP A 148 -0.64 -24.09 10.77
N ALA A 149 -0.91 -24.03 12.08
CA ALA A 149 -1.57 -22.88 12.69
C ALA A 149 -0.66 -21.65 12.65
N PRO A 150 -1.20 -20.43 12.45
CA PRO A 150 -0.40 -19.21 12.47
C PRO A 150 0.33 -19.00 13.81
N SER A 151 1.61 -18.64 13.74
CA SER A 151 2.37 -18.16 14.89
C SER A 151 1.90 -16.75 15.27
N LEU A 152 1.40 -16.56 16.50
CA LEU A 152 0.89 -15.27 16.98
C LEU A 152 1.76 -14.66 18.09
N ALA A 153 2.99 -15.16 18.27
CA ALA A 153 3.86 -14.79 19.39
C ALA A 153 4.25 -13.30 19.45
N CYS A 154 4.17 -12.58 18.32
CA CYS A 154 4.46 -11.15 18.20
C CYS A 154 3.21 -10.26 18.32
N VAL A 155 2.00 -10.82 18.37
CA VAL A 155 0.77 -10.01 18.44
C VAL A 155 0.74 -9.21 19.74
N GLY A 156 0.64 -7.89 19.63
CA GLY A 156 0.65 -6.98 20.78
C GLY A 156 2.02 -6.81 21.44
N VAL A 157 3.08 -7.38 20.86
CA VAL A 157 4.45 -7.19 21.31
C VAL A 157 5.12 -6.15 20.41
N PRO A 158 5.57 -5.01 20.94
CA PRO A 158 6.37 -4.06 20.17
C PRO A 158 7.58 -4.78 19.55
N PRO A 159 7.96 -4.48 18.30
CA PRO A 159 9.12 -5.11 17.70
C PRO A 159 10.36 -4.78 18.52
N ALA A 160 11.06 -5.82 18.98
CA ALA A 160 12.25 -5.66 19.79
C ALA A 160 13.40 -5.12 18.92
N SER A 161 14.23 -4.25 19.50
CA SER A 161 15.50 -3.89 18.90
C SER A 161 16.39 -5.13 18.83
N THR A 162 16.84 -5.50 17.64
CA THR A 162 17.73 -6.65 17.43
C THR A 162 19.18 -6.21 17.26
N ALA A 163 20.12 -7.09 17.57
CA ALA A 163 21.54 -6.81 17.37
C ALA A 163 21.87 -6.76 15.87
N GLY A 164 22.65 -5.78 15.43
CA GLY A 164 23.03 -5.63 14.03
C GLY A 164 23.50 -4.20 13.71
N PRO A 165 23.70 -3.87 12.43
CA PRO A 165 24.08 -2.52 12.02
C PRO A 165 22.95 -1.52 12.29
N SER A 166 23.29 -0.32 12.76
CA SER A 166 22.32 0.76 13.02
C SER A 166 21.79 1.42 11.75
N LEU A 167 22.50 1.25 10.64
CA LEU A 167 22.14 1.71 9.31
C LEU A 167 22.38 0.57 8.31
N VAL A 168 21.49 0.44 7.34
CA VAL A 168 21.57 -0.53 6.25
C VAL A 168 21.49 0.16 4.90
N THR A 169 21.88 -0.55 3.86
CA THR A 169 21.52 -0.20 2.48
C THR A 169 20.24 -0.93 2.12
N LEU A 170 19.14 -0.20 2.05
CA LEU A 170 17.85 -0.74 1.65
C LEU A 170 17.84 -0.93 0.14
N TRP A 171 17.42 -2.09 -0.35
CA TRP A 171 17.30 -2.36 -1.78
C TRP A 171 16.09 -3.24 -2.07
N GLY A 172 15.64 -3.24 -3.31
CA GLY A 172 14.54 -4.11 -3.73
C GLY A 172 14.01 -3.74 -5.10
N ALA A 173 12.89 -4.35 -5.46
CA ALA A 173 12.11 -4.01 -6.64
C ALA A 173 10.93 -3.08 -6.28
N VAL A 174 10.57 -2.22 -7.23
CA VAL A 174 9.26 -1.55 -7.24
C VAL A 174 8.30 -2.46 -7.98
N THR A 175 7.61 -3.33 -7.26
CA THR A 175 6.52 -4.15 -7.79
C THR A 175 5.31 -3.29 -8.13
N ARG A 176 4.29 -3.86 -8.78
CA ARG A 176 3.02 -3.17 -9.01
C ARG A 176 1.82 -4.06 -8.75
N VAL A 177 0.72 -3.45 -8.35
CA VAL A 177 -0.59 -4.10 -8.32
C VAL A 177 -1.05 -4.32 -9.76
N GLY A 178 -1.32 -5.57 -10.13
CA GLY A 178 -1.86 -5.95 -11.44
C GLY A 178 -0.92 -5.74 -12.63
N SER A 179 -1.49 -5.68 -13.82
CA SER A 179 -0.76 -5.39 -15.05
C SER A 179 -0.57 -3.88 -15.22
N GLY A 180 0.48 -3.48 -15.94
CA GLY A 180 0.80 -2.07 -16.12
C GLY A 180 2.13 -1.84 -16.80
N ARG A 181 2.51 -0.56 -16.88
CA ARG A 181 3.83 -0.16 -17.40
C ARG A 181 4.94 -0.67 -16.47
N PRO A 182 6.17 -0.82 -17.00
CA PRO A 182 7.32 -1.06 -16.15
C PRO A 182 7.49 0.04 -15.10
N THR A 183 7.98 -0.31 -13.92
CA THR A 183 8.14 0.61 -12.77
C THR A 183 9.53 1.23 -12.70
N GLY A 184 10.12 1.54 -13.85
CA GLY A 184 11.29 2.44 -13.93
C GLY A 184 10.87 3.88 -13.58
N ASP A 185 11.86 4.69 -13.19
CA ASP A 185 11.67 6.11 -12.86
C ASP A 185 10.71 6.38 -11.68
N MET A 186 10.61 5.41 -10.76
CA MET A 186 9.86 5.57 -9.51
C MET A 186 10.80 6.06 -8.42
N GLU A 187 10.47 7.18 -7.78
CA GLU A 187 11.14 7.56 -6.54
C GLU A 187 10.63 6.69 -5.40
N VAL A 188 11.55 6.02 -4.73
CA VAL A 188 11.34 5.38 -3.44
C VAL A 188 11.98 6.26 -2.37
N ALA A 189 11.16 6.81 -1.48
CA ALA A 189 11.58 7.72 -0.43
C ALA A 189 11.29 7.15 0.95
N VAL A 190 12.22 7.30 1.89
CA VAL A 190 12.11 6.76 3.27
C VAL A 190 11.89 7.90 4.25
N PHE A 191 10.93 7.74 5.15
CA PHE A 191 10.60 8.70 6.20
C PHE A 191 10.66 8.02 7.57
N GLN A 192 11.01 8.77 8.61
CA GLN A 192 10.82 8.31 9.98
C GLN A 192 9.34 8.44 10.33
N ALA A 193 8.71 7.34 10.77
CA ALA A 193 7.27 7.34 11.05
C ALA A 193 6.90 8.35 12.15
N ALA A 194 7.73 8.47 13.19
CA ALA A 194 7.50 9.40 14.31
C ALA A 194 7.50 10.88 13.91
N SER A 195 8.08 11.26 12.76
CA SER A 195 8.08 12.63 12.25
C SER A 195 7.08 12.84 11.12
N TRP A 196 6.34 11.80 10.74
CA TRP A 196 5.40 11.85 9.64
C TRP A 196 3.99 12.03 10.20
N ASP A 197 3.54 13.28 10.23
CA ASP A 197 2.15 13.63 10.58
C ASP A 197 1.59 14.60 9.53
N PRO A 198 0.83 14.11 8.54
CA PRO A 198 0.33 14.94 7.46
C PRO A 198 -1.02 15.58 7.79
N SER A 199 -1.48 15.54 9.05
CA SER A 199 -2.77 16.11 9.46
C SER A 199 -2.91 17.61 9.10
N ALA A 200 -1.80 18.36 9.09
CA ALA A 200 -1.76 19.74 8.60
C ALA A 200 -2.18 19.91 7.12
N CYS A 201 -2.13 18.84 6.33
CA CYS A 201 -2.61 18.83 4.95
C CYS A 201 -4.14 18.78 4.85
N ASP A 202 -4.86 18.34 5.88
CA ASP A 202 -6.32 18.32 5.87
C ASP A 202 -6.94 19.72 5.92
N GLU A 203 -6.22 20.67 6.50
CA GLU A 203 -6.63 22.08 6.58
C GLU A 203 -6.59 22.80 5.22
N GLN A 204 -6.00 22.17 4.19
CA GLN A 204 -5.95 22.76 2.86
C GLN A 204 -7.36 22.89 2.26
N LEU A 205 -7.65 24.11 1.79
CA LEU A 205 -8.98 24.51 1.31
C LEU A 205 -9.37 23.85 -0.01
N THR A 206 -8.40 23.58 -0.87
CA THR A 206 -8.65 22.98 -2.18
C THR A 206 -8.02 21.60 -2.29
N ARG A 207 -8.65 20.74 -3.09
CA ARG A 207 -8.16 19.40 -3.41
C ARG A 207 -6.72 19.42 -3.93
N SER A 208 -6.42 20.31 -4.87
CA SER A 208 -5.08 20.38 -5.49
C SER A 208 -4.01 20.79 -4.48
N GLN A 209 -4.31 21.73 -3.58
CA GLN A 209 -3.40 22.11 -2.49
C GLN A 209 -3.21 20.97 -1.49
N ARG A 210 -4.28 20.25 -1.16
CA ARG A 210 -4.24 19.08 -0.27
C ARG A 210 -3.37 17.98 -0.86
N GLU A 211 -3.62 17.57 -2.10
CA GLU A 211 -2.82 16.55 -2.81
C GLU A 211 -1.34 16.96 -2.91
N ALA A 212 -1.05 18.23 -3.24
CA ALA A 212 0.31 18.74 -3.26
C ALA A 212 0.96 18.73 -1.87
N CYS A 213 0.23 19.14 -0.82
CA CYS A 213 0.70 19.10 0.55
C CYS A 213 1.09 17.67 0.95
N TYR A 214 0.22 16.68 0.75
CA TYR A 214 0.53 15.28 1.06
C TYR A 214 1.75 14.77 0.30
N ARG A 215 1.85 15.11 -0.99
CA ARG A 215 2.96 14.69 -1.85
C ARG A 215 4.30 15.30 -1.44
N ASP A 216 4.30 16.51 -0.89
CA ASP A 216 5.51 17.22 -0.48
C ASP A 216 5.69 17.25 1.05
N HIS A 217 4.85 16.49 1.78
CA HIS A 217 4.89 16.43 3.23
C HIS A 217 6.13 15.72 3.73
N ALA A 218 6.83 16.39 4.66
CA ALA A 218 8.10 16.00 5.25
C ALA A 218 9.26 15.83 4.26
N ALA A 219 10.47 16.11 4.73
CA ALA A 219 11.67 15.78 3.97
C ALA A 219 11.99 14.28 4.17
N PRO A 220 12.28 13.51 3.09
CA PRO A 220 12.71 12.14 3.25
C PRO A 220 14.09 12.07 3.90
N LEU A 221 14.33 11.02 4.70
CA LEU A 221 15.65 10.68 5.25
C LEU A 221 16.64 10.38 4.12
N ALA A 222 16.16 9.63 3.12
CA ALA A 222 16.89 9.26 1.92
C ALA A 222 15.87 8.86 0.83
N SER A 223 16.27 8.96 -0.44
CA SER A 223 15.48 8.45 -1.56
C SER A 223 16.38 7.96 -2.69
N ALA A 224 15.81 7.15 -3.59
CA ALA A 224 16.44 6.72 -4.82
C ALA A 224 15.39 6.61 -5.94
N ILE A 225 15.85 6.75 -7.19
CA ILE A 225 15.04 6.48 -8.37
C ILE A 225 15.25 5.03 -8.80
N SER A 226 14.16 4.31 -9.04
CA SER A 226 14.22 2.95 -9.55
C SER A 226 14.71 2.95 -11.00
N VAL A 227 15.55 1.98 -11.33
CA VAL A 227 16.09 1.78 -12.68
C VAL A 227 15.72 0.38 -13.14
N LEU A 228 15.25 0.26 -14.38
CA LEU A 228 15.02 -1.05 -14.97
C LEU A 228 16.36 -1.81 -15.10
N PRO A 229 16.41 -3.13 -14.83
CA PRO A 229 17.65 -3.89 -15.00
C PRO A 229 18.18 -3.84 -16.45
N ALA A 230 19.36 -4.39 -16.74
CA ALA A 230 19.80 -4.55 -18.12
C ALA A 230 19.03 -5.72 -18.78
N PRO A 231 18.48 -5.60 -20.00
CA PRO A 231 17.84 -6.73 -20.68
C PRO A 231 18.77 -7.96 -20.73
N ILE A 232 18.21 -9.16 -20.50
CA ILE A 232 18.95 -10.43 -20.56
C ILE A 232 18.68 -11.05 -21.93
N ASP A 233 19.74 -11.40 -22.66
CA ASP A 233 19.65 -12.02 -23.99
C ASP A 233 20.44 -13.34 -24.03
N PRO A 234 19.77 -14.50 -24.26
CA PRO A 234 18.32 -14.65 -24.42
C PRO A 234 17.57 -14.49 -23.08
N ALA A 235 16.32 -14.03 -23.14
CA ALA A 235 15.47 -13.94 -21.96
C ALA A 235 15.35 -15.33 -21.28
N PRO A 236 15.52 -15.43 -19.95
CA PRO A 236 15.36 -16.70 -19.25
C PRO A 236 13.93 -17.24 -19.44
N ALA A 237 13.83 -18.54 -19.70
CA ALA A 237 12.54 -19.22 -19.66
C ALA A 237 12.08 -19.33 -18.20
N CYS A 238 10.77 -19.24 -17.98
CA CYS A 238 10.13 -19.50 -16.70
C CYS A 238 9.15 -20.67 -16.83
N THR A 239 8.84 -21.36 -15.73
CA THR A 239 8.04 -22.59 -15.76
C THR A 239 6.56 -22.33 -15.97
N SER A 240 6.06 -21.16 -15.55
CA SER A 240 4.64 -20.80 -15.66
C SER A 240 4.42 -19.29 -15.49
N PRO A 241 3.53 -18.67 -16.29
CA PRO A 241 3.17 -17.25 -16.16
C PRO A 241 2.47 -16.90 -14.83
N ASP A 242 2.06 -17.91 -14.07
CA ASP A 242 1.43 -17.73 -12.76
C ASP A 242 2.45 -17.66 -11.62
N PHE A 243 3.71 -18.02 -11.86
CA PHE A 243 4.76 -18.05 -10.84
C PHE A 243 5.95 -17.19 -11.28
N ASN A 244 6.27 -16.19 -10.46
CA ASN A 244 7.37 -15.25 -10.74
C ASN A 244 8.71 -15.69 -10.15
N ASP A 245 8.73 -16.79 -9.39
CA ASP A 245 9.91 -17.23 -8.63
C ASP A 245 11.08 -17.68 -9.51
N ASP A 246 10.81 -18.06 -10.76
CA ASP A 246 11.84 -18.42 -11.74
C ASP A 246 12.56 -17.21 -12.34
N CYS A 247 11.96 -16.02 -12.22
CA CYS A 247 12.47 -14.83 -12.85
C CYS A 247 13.43 -14.06 -11.93
N PRO A 248 14.56 -13.55 -12.47
CA PRO A 248 15.44 -12.69 -11.71
C PRO A 248 14.72 -11.45 -11.18
N MET A 249 15.24 -10.84 -10.11
CA MET A 249 14.64 -9.62 -9.58
C MET A 249 14.59 -8.51 -10.64
N GLY A 250 13.40 -7.94 -10.82
CA GLY A 250 13.12 -6.96 -11.88
C GLY A 250 12.34 -7.54 -13.07
N TYR A 251 12.13 -8.85 -13.09
CA TYR A 251 11.44 -9.56 -14.16
C TYR A 251 10.17 -10.25 -13.65
N VAL A 252 9.25 -10.51 -14.58
CA VAL A 252 7.98 -11.21 -14.35
C VAL A 252 7.86 -12.27 -15.42
N CYS A 253 7.33 -13.43 -15.08
CA CYS A 253 7.04 -14.45 -16.08
C CYS A 253 5.83 -14.00 -16.92
N GLY A 254 6.04 -13.78 -18.21
CA GLY A 254 5.01 -13.41 -19.18
C GLY A 254 4.97 -14.39 -20.34
N GLU A 255 3.83 -14.46 -21.03
CA GLU A 255 3.75 -15.17 -22.31
C GLU A 255 4.22 -14.26 -23.43
N SER A 256 5.28 -14.68 -24.14
CA SER A 256 5.81 -14.00 -25.32
C SER A 256 6.05 -15.03 -26.42
N ASP A 257 5.44 -14.82 -27.59
CA ASP A 257 5.46 -15.76 -28.73
C ASP A 257 5.05 -17.20 -28.37
N GLY A 258 4.15 -17.35 -27.40
CA GLY A 258 3.67 -18.66 -26.93
C GLY A 258 4.65 -19.40 -26.02
N ALA A 259 5.72 -18.76 -25.56
CA ALA A 259 6.65 -19.27 -24.57
C ALA A 259 6.60 -18.41 -23.29
N PRO A 260 6.64 -19.03 -22.09
CA PRO A 260 6.82 -18.31 -20.84
C PRO A 260 8.25 -17.80 -20.72
N LEU A 261 8.43 -16.49 -20.81
CA LEU A 261 9.72 -15.80 -20.73
C LEU A 261 9.70 -14.74 -19.63
N CYS A 262 10.87 -14.53 -19.02
CA CYS A 262 11.05 -13.49 -18.03
C CYS A 262 11.19 -12.12 -18.72
N ASP A 263 10.15 -11.31 -18.60
CA ASP A 263 10.09 -9.95 -19.14
C ASP A 263 10.47 -8.92 -18.08
N GLN A 264 11.23 -7.91 -18.50
CA GLN A 264 11.57 -6.78 -17.65
C GLN A 264 10.32 -5.96 -17.31
N GLN A 265 9.96 -5.93 -16.04
CA GLN A 265 8.73 -5.27 -15.59
C GLN A 265 8.93 -4.40 -14.35
N PHE A 266 9.93 -4.70 -13.51
CA PHE A 266 10.12 -4.00 -12.24
C PHE A 266 11.45 -3.25 -12.17
N GLY A 267 11.36 -1.95 -11.87
CA GLY A 267 12.52 -1.14 -11.56
C GLY A 267 13.14 -1.55 -10.22
N ARG A 268 14.47 -1.49 -10.13
CA ARG A 268 15.25 -1.80 -8.93
C ARG A 268 15.73 -0.50 -8.30
N PHE A 269 15.76 -0.45 -6.98
CA PHE A 269 16.26 0.71 -6.23
C PHE A 269 17.26 0.29 -5.16
N GLN A 270 18.08 1.24 -4.73
CA GLN A 270 19.04 1.08 -3.64
C GLN A 270 19.19 2.42 -2.91
N ILE A 271 18.99 2.41 -1.59
CA ILE A 271 18.99 3.59 -0.71
C ILE A 271 19.96 3.32 0.44
N PRO A 272 21.15 3.95 0.46
CA PRO A 272 22.10 3.79 1.55
C PRO A 272 21.66 4.56 2.80
N GLY A 273 22.16 4.15 3.97
CA GLY A 273 22.01 4.92 5.21
C GLY A 273 20.60 4.88 5.81
N VAL A 274 19.81 3.85 5.51
CA VAL A 274 18.47 3.69 6.07
C VAL A 274 18.58 3.12 7.49
N PRO A 275 17.98 3.74 8.50
CA PRO A 275 18.11 3.27 9.88
C PRO A 275 17.30 2.00 10.15
N THR A 276 17.87 1.12 10.98
CA THR A 276 17.23 -0.11 11.48
C THR A 276 16.58 0.10 12.84
N ASN A 277 15.82 -0.90 13.28
CA ASN A 277 15.17 -0.97 14.59
C ASN A 277 14.33 0.27 14.93
N ARG A 278 13.61 0.80 13.94
CA ARG A 278 12.67 1.90 14.10
C ARG A 278 11.56 1.83 13.06
N ALA A 279 10.43 2.43 13.39
CA ALA A 279 9.30 2.53 12.47
C ALA A 279 9.60 3.54 11.34
N LEU A 280 9.41 3.08 10.12
CA LEU A 280 9.60 3.82 8.88
C LEU A 280 8.31 3.85 8.07
N ILE A 281 8.22 4.85 7.20
CA ILE A 281 7.25 4.90 6.11
C ILE A 281 8.03 4.98 4.80
N LEU A 282 7.62 4.21 3.81
CA LEU A 282 8.16 4.32 2.46
C LEU A 282 7.12 4.89 1.53
N ARG A 283 7.49 5.88 0.73
CA ARG A 283 6.66 6.39 -0.35
C ARG A 283 7.22 5.95 -1.69
N VAL A 284 6.33 5.51 -2.57
CA VAL A 284 6.61 5.30 -3.99
C VAL A 284 5.81 6.31 -4.81
N ARG A 285 6.46 7.07 -5.67
CA ARG A 285 5.79 7.93 -6.65
C ARG A 285 6.56 7.95 -7.96
N TYR A 286 5.87 8.24 -9.06
CA TYR A 286 6.53 8.46 -10.33
C TYR A 286 7.33 9.76 -10.28
N ALA A 287 8.60 9.69 -10.62
CA ALA A 287 9.53 10.83 -10.63
C ALA A 287 10.18 11.06 -12.00
N GLY A 288 9.77 10.30 -13.02
CA GLY A 288 10.21 10.54 -14.38
C GLY A 288 9.73 11.88 -14.93
N GLY A 289 10.46 12.43 -15.89
CA GLY A 289 10.17 13.74 -16.47
C GLY A 289 8.98 13.78 -17.43
N ASP A 290 8.38 12.63 -17.77
CA ASP A 290 7.26 12.55 -18.70
C ASP A 290 5.90 12.72 -17.98
N PRO A 291 5.21 13.86 -18.13
CA PRO A 291 3.92 14.09 -17.48
C PRO A 291 2.81 13.17 -17.99
N SER A 292 2.93 12.62 -19.20
CA SER A 292 1.94 11.67 -19.75
C SER A 292 1.97 10.33 -19.03
N ILE A 293 3.12 9.98 -18.44
CA ILE A 293 3.31 8.77 -17.62
C ILE A 293 2.97 9.06 -16.16
N ALA A 294 3.26 10.27 -15.66
CA ALA A 294 2.96 10.64 -14.27
C ALA A 294 1.50 10.44 -13.89
N THR A 295 0.57 10.73 -14.82
CA THR A 295 -0.87 10.53 -14.62
C THR A 295 -1.33 9.06 -14.69
N LYS A 296 -0.41 8.10 -14.92
CA LYS A 296 -0.69 6.67 -15.01
C LYS A 296 -0.39 5.91 -13.71
N TRP A 297 0.07 6.62 -12.69
CA TRP A 297 0.45 6.05 -11.41
C TRP A 297 -0.16 6.87 -10.28
N HIS A 298 -0.50 6.19 -9.18
CA HIS A 298 -0.86 6.85 -7.94
C HIS A 298 0.27 6.67 -6.93
N ASP A 299 0.44 7.67 -6.06
CA ASP A 299 1.40 7.61 -4.97
C ASP A 299 1.03 6.42 -4.06
N THR A 300 2.02 5.75 -3.51
CA THR A 300 1.83 4.61 -2.60
C THR A 300 2.65 4.82 -1.32
N TYR A 301 2.08 4.51 -0.16
CA TYR A 301 2.68 4.70 1.15
C TYR A 301 2.68 3.37 1.91
N HIS A 302 3.86 2.83 2.22
CA HIS A 302 4.02 1.62 3.03
C HIS A 302 4.18 2.04 4.48
N PHE A 303 3.22 1.70 5.32
CA PHE A 303 3.20 2.00 6.74
C PHE A 303 3.67 0.80 7.57
N GLY A 304 4.17 1.08 8.77
CA GLY A 304 4.62 0.04 9.70
C GLY A 304 5.89 -0.69 9.24
N VAL A 305 6.71 -0.06 8.39
CA VAL A 305 7.94 -0.69 7.92
C VAL A 305 8.97 -0.69 9.04
N TRP A 306 9.48 -1.87 9.39
CA TRP A 306 10.52 -2.04 10.39
C TRP A 306 11.65 -2.86 9.80
N LEU A 307 12.87 -2.32 9.81
CA LEU A 307 14.04 -3.04 9.34
C LEU A 307 14.78 -3.60 10.56
N ALA A 308 14.55 -4.88 10.86
CA ALA A 308 15.21 -5.54 12.00
C ALA A 308 16.71 -5.69 11.71
N ALA A 309 17.58 -5.18 12.57
CA ALA A 309 19.01 -5.09 12.26
C ALA A 309 19.66 -6.47 12.01
N ASP A 310 19.18 -7.51 12.68
CA ASP A 310 19.62 -8.90 12.53
C ASP A 310 19.21 -9.56 11.21
N HIS A 311 18.31 -8.95 10.43
CA HIS A 311 17.94 -9.41 9.09
C HIS A 311 18.83 -8.79 7.98
N ALA A 312 19.71 -7.86 8.31
CA ALA A 312 20.68 -7.34 7.36
C ALA A 312 21.68 -8.43 6.96
N ASP A 313 22.05 -8.49 5.68
CA ASP A 313 23.09 -9.40 5.23
C ASP A 313 24.48 -8.98 5.76
N ALA A 314 25.50 -9.81 5.50
CA ALA A 314 26.87 -9.53 5.94
C ALA A 314 27.47 -8.25 5.30
N GLY A 315 26.92 -7.78 4.19
CA GLY A 315 27.26 -6.52 3.53
C GLY A 315 26.50 -5.31 4.07
N GLY A 316 25.62 -5.49 5.06
CA GLY A 316 24.75 -4.45 5.58
C GLY A 316 23.61 -4.08 4.64
N ASN A 317 23.24 -4.95 3.70
CA ASN A 317 22.09 -4.73 2.83
C ASN A 317 20.82 -5.33 3.44
N TYR A 318 19.68 -4.68 3.18
CA TYR A 318 18.36 -5.12 3.61
C TYR A 318 17.42 -5.12 2.41
N ARG A 319 16.82 -6.26 2.08
CA ARG A 319 15.88 -6.35 0.95
C ARG A 319 14.48 -5.94 1.40
N TYR A 320 13.82 -5.05 0.68
CA TYR A 320 12.41 -4.72 0.87
C TYR A 320 11.79 -4.34 -0.47
N ASP A 321 10.86 -5.15 -0.96
CA ASP A 321 10.16 -4.86 -2.20
C ASP A 321 8.99 -3.92 -1.90
N VAL A 322 8.94 -2.79 -2.60
CA VAL A 322 7.83 -1.83 -2.50
C VAL A 322 6.83 -2.07 -3.63
N THR A 323 5.64 -1.54 -3.48
CA THR A 323 4.55 -1.68 -4.45
C THR A 323 4.09 -0.32 -4.91
N ALA A 324 3.84 -0.18 -6.21
CA ALA A 324 3.14 0.93 -6.85
C ALA A 324 1.77 0.48 -7.38
N ILE A 325 0.85 1.41 -7.62
CA ILE A 325 -0.43 1.10 -8.26
C ILE A 325 -0.63 1.91 -9.55
N PRO A 326 -0.86 1.24 -10.69
CA PRO A 326 -1.19 1.94 -11.93
C PRO A 326 -2.66 2.42 -11.89
N SER A 327 -2.95 3.53 -12.58
CA SER A 327 -4.30 4.13 -12.63
C SER A 327 -5.37 3.19 -13.21
N ALA A 328 -4.98 2.24 -14.05
CA ALA A 328 -5.87 1.19 -14.53
C ALA A 328 -6.39 0.32 -13.37
N MET A 329 -5.51 -0.13 -12.48
CA MET A 329 -5.90 -0.88 -11.29
C MET A 329 -6.63 -0.01 -10.26
N TRP A 330 -6.21 1.24 -10.08
CA TRP A 330 -6.92 2.20 -9.22
C TRP A 330 -8.40 2.35 -9.59
N THR A 331 -8.71 2.29 -10.89
CA THR A 331 -10.09 2.34 -11.40
C THR A 331 -10.77 0.97 -11.36
N LEU A 332 -10.04 -0.12 -11.63
CA LEU A 332 -10.60 -1.47 -11.71
C LEU A 332 -11.03 -2.02 -10.35
N LEU A 333 -10.23 -1.80 -9.29
CA LEU A 333 -10.48 -2.39 -7.97
C LEU A 333 -11.86 -2.00 -7.40
N PRO A 334 -12.25 -0.71 -7.34
CA PRO A 334 -13.57 -0.31 -6.85
C PRO A 334 -14.70 -0.87 -7.72
N ASN A 335 -14.57 -0.79 -9.04
CA ASN A 335 -15.59 -1.25 -9.98
C ASN A 335 -15.89 -2.74 -9.84
N THR A 336 -14.87 -3.56 -9.58
CA THR A 336 -15.01 -5.01 -9.42
C THR A 336 -15.90 -5.39 -8.23
N VAL A 337 -15.92 -4.57 -7.18
CA VAL A 337 -16.75 -4.79 -5.99
C VAL A 337 -18.03 -3.94 -5.97
N GLY A 338 -18.39 -3.36 -7.13
CA GLY A 338 -19.64 -2.60 -7.30
C GLY A 338 -19.60 -1.17 -6.79
N LEU A 339 -18.42 -0.58 -6.58
CA LEU A 339 -18.28 0.85 -6.32
C LEU A 339 -18.18 1.60 -7.65
N PRO A 340 -18.85 2.75 -7.83
CA PRO A 340 -18.82 3.52 -9.09
C PRO A 340 -17.48 4.27 -9.33
N GLY A 341 -16.58 4.27 -8.35
CA GLY A 341 -15.35 5.03 -8.30
C GLY A 341 -15.03 5.42 -6.85
N LEU A 342 -13.96 6.19 -6.66
CA LEU A 342 -13.57 6.71 -5.34
C LEU A 342 -13.78 8.22 -5.27
N PRO A 343 -14.33 8.75 -4.17
CA PRO A 343 -14.30 10.18 -3.89
C PRO A 343 -12.88 10.75 -3.92
N ALA A 344 -12.78 12.03 -4.21
CA ALA A 344 -11.52 12.75 -4.40
C ALA A 344 -10.62 12.76 -3.17
N ASP A 345 -11.23 12.79 -1.99
CA ASP A 345 -10.63 12.87 -0.66
C ASP A 345 -10.45 11.50 0.00
N HIS A 346 -10.72 10.43 -0.75
CA HIS A 346 -10.63 9.05 -0.28
C HIS A 346 -9.41 8.34 -0.87
N GLY A 347 -8.99 7.27 -0.21
CA GLY A 347 -7.88 6.42 -0.62
C GLY A 347 -8.25 4.94 -0.69
N ILE A 348 -7.27 4.12 -1.04
CA ILE A 348 -7.33 2.67 -0.95
C ILE A 348 -6.30 2.24 0.09
N THR A 349 -6.63 1.24 0.91
CA THR A 349 -5.64 0.51 1.69
C THR A 349 -5.53 -0.91 1.17
N PHE A 350 -4.31 -1.39 0.95
CA PHE A 350 -4.00 -2.76 0.61
C PHE A 350 -3.20 -3.39 1.75
N GLY A 351 -3.59 -4.58 2.15
CA GLY A 351 -2.99 -5.28 3.28
C GLY A 351 -2.62 -6.71 2.95
N ARG A 352 -1.49 -7.17 3.50
CA ARG A 352 -1.20 -8.60 3.62
C ARG A 352 -1.15 -8.96 5.10
N ILE A 353 -1.96 -9.94 5.48
CA ILE A 353 -1.92 -10.54 6.81
C ILE A 353 -0.88 -11.65 6.81
N GLN A 354 0.04 -11.62 7.77
CA GLN A 354 1.11 -12.60 7.92
C GLN A 354 1.20 -13.07 9.37
N ASP A 355 1.75 -14.25 9.61
CA ASP A 355 2.05 -14.67 10.97
C ASP A 355 3.37 -14.08 11.47
N CYS A 356 3.66 -14.31 12.74
CA CYS A 356 4.85 -13.78 13.41
C CYS A 356 6.16 -14.47 12.99
N GLY A 357 6.10 -15.44 12.08
CA GLY A 357 7.22 -16.31 11.79
C GLY A 357 7.57 -17.24 12.97
N LEU A 358 8.69 -17.93 12.81
CA LEU A 358 9.25 -18.82 13.82
C LEU A 358 10.71 -18.43 14.01
N ALA A 359 11.05 -17.94 15.20
CA ALA A 359 12.38 -17.42 15.52
C ALA A 359 13.48 -18.43 15.15
N GLY A 360 14.44 -17.98 14.33
CA GLY A 360 15.55 -18.82 13.85
C GLY A 360 15.17 -19.88 12.82
N GLN A 361 13.92 -19.96 12.37
CA GLN A 361 13.45 -20.94 11.39
C GLN A 361 12.94 -20.29 10.11
N ARG A 362 11.94 -19.41 10.22
CA ARG A 362 11.33 -18.76 9.06
C ARG A 362 10.80 -17.37 9.41
N ALA A 363 10.74 -16.54 8.39
CA ALA A 363 10.03 -15.28 8.44
C ALA A 363 8.50 -15.47 8.52
N GLY A 364 7.78 -14.37 8.72
CA GLY A 364 6.31 -14.35 8.67
C GLY A 364 5.78 -14.87 7.34
N TRP A 365 4.82 -15.79 7.42
CA TRP A 365 4.14 -16.37 6.26
C TRP A 365 2.71 -15.83 6.15
N PRO A 366 2.15 -15.64 4.94
CA PRO A 366 0.79 -15.16 4.79
C PRO A 366 -0.24 -16.04 5.50
N ILE A 367 -1.28 -15.42 6.07
CA ILE A 367 -2.40 -16.12 6.72
C ILE A 367 -3.61 -16.09 5.79
N SER A 368 -4.07 -17.27 5.37
CA SER A 368 -5.35 -17.41 4.64
C SER A 368 -6.54 -17.37 5.58
N ASP A 369 -7.72 -17.09 5.01
CA ASP A 369 -9.01 -17.23 5.69
C ASP A 369 -9.19 -16.34 6.95
N ALA A 370 -8.51 -15.20 6.96
CA ALA A 370 -8.66 -14.16 7.97
C ALA A 370 -9.61 -13.05 7.48
N ALA A 371 -10.28 -12.39 8.42
CA ALA A 371 -11.11 -11.21 8.19
C ALA A 371 -10.39 -9.94 8.66
N VAL A 372 -10.66 -8.81 8.01
CA VAL A 372 -10.09 -7.50 8.36
C VAL A 372 -11.20 -6.49 8.64
N GLY A 373 -11.01 -5.68 9.68
CA GLY A 373 -11.83 -4.52 9.98
C GLY A 373 -10.99 -3.25 10.09
N PHE A 374 -11.67 -2.10 10.03
CA PHE A 374 -11.05 -0.78 10.03
C PHE A 374 -11.76 0.15 11.02
N GLY A 375 -11.01 1.06 11.64
CA GLY A 375 -11.55 2.04 12.60
C GLY A 375 -12.48 3.06 11.93
N HIS A 376 -12.09 3.60 10.78
CA HIS A 376 -13.03 4.18 9.81
C HIS A 376 -13.46 3.08 8.83
N PRO A 377 -14.75 2.71 8.81
CA PRO A 377 -15.26 1.72 7.86
C PRO A 377 -15.03 2.16 6.41
N PRO A 378 -14.47 1.29 5.55
CA PRO A 378 -14.45 1.54 4.12
C PRO A 378 -15.85 1.39 3.52
N GLY A 379 -16.07 2.00 2.35
CA GLY A 379 -17.24 1.68 1.53
C GLY A 379 -17.32 0.18 1.20
N ARG A 380 -16.16 -0.46 0.94
CA ARG A 380 -16.04 -1.92 0.80
C ARG A 380 -14.71 -2.47 1.31
N VAL A 381 -14.77 -3.63 1.98
CA VAL A 381 -13.62 -4.53 2.14
C VAL A 381 -13.66 -5.53 0.99
N ALA A 382 -12.53 -5.74 0.35
CA ALA A 382 -12.36 -6.59 -0.81
C ALA A 382 -11.30 -7.65 -0.52
N TYR A 383 -11.53 -8.88 -1.01
CA TYR A 383 -10.62 -10.00 -0.88
C TYR A 383 -10.31 -10.58 -2.25
N PHE A 384 -9.10 -11.12 -2.42
CA PHE A 384 -8.57 -11.48 -3.73
C PHE A 384 -8.75 -12.97 -4.02
N ASN A 385 -8.56 -13.37 -5.28
CA ASN A 385 -8.47 -14.78 -5.65
C ASN A 385 -7.11 -15.38 -5.23
N ASP A 386 -6.94 -16.69 -5.33
CA ASP A 386 -5.73 -17.38 -4.87
C ASP A 386 -4.55 -17.37 -5.87
N ARG A 387 -4.67 -16.67 -7.01
CA ARG A 387 -3.57 -16.52 -7.98
C ARG A 387 -2.67 -15.35 -7.60
N ASP A 388 -1.36 -15.54 -7.69
CA ASP A 388 -0.41 -14.54 -7.24
C ASP A 388 -0.37 -13.30 -8.15
N ASN A 389 -0.54 -13.52 -9.46
CA ASN A 389 -0.53 -12.50 -10.51
C ASN A 389 -1.90 -11.83 -10.76
N ASP A 390 -2.99 -12.33 -10.17
CA ASP A 390 -4.33 -11.78 -10.36
C ASP A 390 -4.74 -10.92 -9.16
N TRP A 391 -4.76 -9.61 -9.41
CA TRP A 391 -5.07 -8.59 -8.41
C TRP A 391 -6.53 -8.13 -8.49
N VAL A 392 -7.41 -8.89 -9.13
CA VAL A 392 -8.83 -8.58 -9.20
C VAL A 392 -9.56 -9.20 -8.00
N PRO A 393 -10.23 -8.39 -7.16
CA PRO A 393 -10.99 -8.92 -6.03
C PRO A 393 -12.15 -9.81 -6.46
N LEU A 394 -12.51 -10.75 -5.59
CA LEU A 394 -13.72 -11.56 -5.73
C LEU A 394 -14.82 -10.96 -4.87
N SER A 395 -15.89 -10.49 -5.50
CA SER A 395 -17.00 -9.79 -4.82
C SER A 395 -17.78 -10.66 -3.82
N ASN A 396 -17.66 -11.98 -3.91
CA ASN A 396 -18.30 -12.96 -3.02
C ASN A 396 -17.36 -13.53 -1.96
N ARG A 397 -16.08 -13.16 -1.95
CA ARG A 397 -15.12 -13.64 -0.96
C ARG A 397 -15.17 -12.74 0.27
N THR A 398 -15.12 -13.34 1.47
CA THR A 398 -15.26 -12.63 2.75
C THR A 398 -14.04 -12.75 3.67
N THR A 399 -13.00 -13.45 3.23
CA THR A 399 -11.76 -13.69 3.97
C THR A 399 -10.54 -13.65 3.04
N THR A 400 -9.34 -13.49 3.60
CA THR A 400 -8.09 -13.44 2.84
C THR A 400 -7.85 -14.69 1.98
N ASN A 401 -7.11 -14.49 0.88
CA ASN A 401 -6.63 -15.55 0.00
C ASN A 401 -5.42 -16.30 0.59
N LEU A 402 -4.90 -17.29 -0.13
CA LEU A 402 -3.65 -17.97 0.24
C LEU A 402 -2.50 -16.99 0.48
N GLN A 403 -2.48 -15.86 -0.23
CA GLN A 403 -1.49 -14.82 -0.09
C GLN A 403 -1.79 -13.82 1.05
N GLY A 404 -2.80 -14.05 1.89
CA GLY A 404 -3.17 -13.16 3.00
C GLY A 404 -3.67 -11.78 2.57
N ARG A 405 -4.07 -11.60 1.31
CA ARG A 405 -4.37 -10.29 0.73
C ARG A 405 -5.79 -9.83 1.04
N SER A 406 -5.91 -8.55 1.36
CA SER A 406 -7.17 -7.82 1.49
C SER A 406 -6.99 -6.36 1.07
N ALA A 407 -8.09 -5.69 0.75
CA ALA A 407 -8.09 -4.26 0.50
C ALA A 407 -9.31 -3.60 1.14
N ALA A 408 -9.14 -2.38 1.62
CA ALA A 408 -10.22 -1.47 1.96
C ALA A 408 -10.29 -0.38 0.91
N LEU A 409 -11.46 -0.26 0.29
CA LEU A 409 -11.75 0.65 -0.80
C LEU A 409 -12.68 1.72 -0.28
N ASP A 410 -12.53 2.95 -0.78
CA ASP A 410 -13.38 4.08 -0.37
C ASP A 410 -13.20 4.41 1.12
N LEU A 411 -11.95 4.61 1.53
CA LEU A 411 -11.60 5.05 2.88
C LEU A 411 -11.45 6.58 2.90
N PRO A 412 -12.06 7.30 3.85
CA PRO A 412 -11.81 8.72 4.04
C PRO A 412 -10.36 8.97 4.45
N SER A 413 -9.84 10.14 4.10
CA SER A 413 -8.51 10.58 4.55
C SER A 413 -8.44 10.76 6.06
N GLY A 414 -7.25 10.56 6.62
CA GLY A 414 -6.99 10.67 8.05
C GLY A 414 -6.33 9.43 8.65
N TRP A 415 -6.02 9.52 9.95
CA TRP A 415 -5.53 8.38 10.74
C TRP A 415 -6.59 7.29 10.83
N ASN A 416 -6.14 6.04 10.69
CA ASN A 416 -7.00 4.88 10.74
C ASN A 416 -6.23 3.66 11.29
N VAL A 417 -6.98 2.66 11.73
CA VAL A 417 -6.44 1.42 12.28
C VAL A 417 -7.06 0.26 11.50
N ALA A 418 -6.24 -0.65 11.01
CA ALA A 418 -6.67 -1.93 10.47
C ALA A 418 -6.41 -3.02 11.50
N ALA A 419 -7.36 -3.92 11.71
CA ALA A 419 -7.22 -5.05 12.62
C ALA A 419 -7.69 -6.34 11.98
N GLY A 420 -7.06 -7.46 12.34
CA GLY A 420 -7.37 -8.78 11.79
C GLY A 420 -7.95 -9.73 12.82
N VAL A 421 -8.79 -10.65 12.35
CA VAL A 421 -9.30 -11.78 13.12
C VAL A 421 -9.22 -13.04 12.25
N ALA A 422 -8.77 -14.14 12.84
CA ALA A 422 -8.79 -15.46 12.23
C ALA A 422 -9.47 -16.46 13.16
N ARG A 423 -9.91 -17.59 12.60
CA ARG A 423 -10.31 -18.74 13.40
C ARG A 423 -9.14 -19.71 13.52
N VAL A 424 -8.62 -19.89 14.73
CA VAL A 424 -7.54 -20.84 15.05
C VAL A 424 -8.07 -21.79 16.12
N ASP A 425 -7.95 -23.09 15.89
CA ASP A 425 -8.45 -24.14 16.79
C ASP A 425 -9.92 -23.94 17.22
N GLY A 426 -10.75 -23.47 16.30
CA GLY A 426 -12.18 -23.25 16.52
C GLY A 426 -12.55 -21.96 17.24
N SER A 427 -11.58 -21.13 17.63
CA SER A 427 -11.80 -19.85 18.33
C SER A 427 -11.36 -18.67 17.47
N ASN A 428 -12.07 -17.54 17.61
CA ASN A 428 -11.63 -16.29 16.99
C ASN A 428 -10.44 -15.73 17.77
N VAL A 429 -9.34 -15.47 17.08
CA VAL A 429 -8.10 -14.92 17.63
C VAL A 429 -7.75 -13.62 16.93
N SER A 430 -7.25 -12.66 17.70
CA SER A 430 -6.73 -11.42 17.14
C SER A 430 -5.44 -11.69 16.37
N LEU A 431 -5.34 -11.08 15.20
CA LEU A 431 -4.11 -11.02 14.41
C LEU A 431 -3.41 -9.66 14.61
N GLY A 432 -3.65 -8.96 15.72
CA GLY A 432 -3.09 -7.63 15.93
C GLY A 432 -3.67 -6.57 14.98
N HIS A 433 -2.92 -5.49 14.79
CA HIS A 433 -3.35 -4.31 14.04
C HIS A 433 -2.18 -3.57 13.39
N ALA A 434 -2.52 -2.65 12.49
CA ALA A 434 -1.62 -1.63 11.96
C ALA A 434 -2.29 -0.26 12.04
N LEU A 435 -1.57 0.71 12.61
CA LEU A 435 -1.91 2.14 12.50
C LEU A 435 -1.37 2.65 11.17
N PHE A 436 -2.19 3.38 10.42
CA PHE A 436 -1.80 3.97 9.16
C PHE A 436 -2.59 5.25 8.90
N TYR A 437 -2.18 5.98 7.87
CA TYR A 437 -2.90 7.15 7.41
C TYR A 437 -3.43 6.91 6.00
N THR A 438 -4.70 7.21 5.78
CA THR A 438 -5.29 7.19 4.44
C THR A 438 -4.94 8.50 3.74
N VAL A 439 -4.05 8.45 2.76
CA VAL A 439 -3.73 9.62 1.94
C VAL A 439 -4.72 9.69 0.76
N PRO A 440 -5.35 10.85 0.49
CA PRO A 440 -6.25 11.00 -0.65
C PRO A 440 -5.60 10.61 -1.97
N ASN A 441 -6.36 9.92 -2.83
CA ASN A 441 -5.93 9.53 -4.18
C ASN A 441 -4.61 8.72 -4.21
N ALA A 442 -4.30 8.03 -3.12
CA ALA A 442 -3.08 7.23 -2.94
C ALA A 442 -3.40 5.86 -2.32
N LEU A 443 -2.48 4.93 -2.52
CA LEU A 443 -2.56 3.60 -1.93
C LEU A 443 -1.77 3.55 -0.61
N SER A 444 -2.42 3.19 0.49
CA SER A 444 -1.74 2.84 1.74
C SER A 444 -1.49 1.33 1.75
N VAL A 445 -0.25 0.89 1.93
CA VAL A 445 0.15 -0.52 2.04
C VAL A 445 0.49 -0.83 3.49
N ILE A 446 -0.14 -1.86 4.05
CA ILE A 446 0.04 -2.28 5.44
C ILE A 446 0.30 -3.79 5.54
N SER A 447 0.93 -4.23 6.63
CA SER A 447 1.03 -5.64 6.98
C SER A 447 0.98 -5.82 8.50
N PHE A 448 0.28 -6.84 8.97
CA PHE A 448 0.14 -7.21 10.38
C PHE A 448 -0.41 -8.65 10.51
N PRO A 449 -0.19 -9.39 11.61
CA PRO A 449 0.82 -9.21 12.64
C PRO A 449 2.15 -9.74 12.12
N GLY A 450 3.01 -8.84 11.70
CA GLY A 450 4.24 -9.25 11.05
C GLY A 450 4.84 -8.02 10.40
N ILE A 451 6.10 -7.79 10.73
CA ILE A 451 6.93 -6.91 9.92
C ILE A 451 7.06 -7.63 8.59
N HIS A 452 6.64 -7.00 7.49
CA HIS A 452 6.80 -7.57 6.15
C HIS A 452 8.27 -8.00 6.02
N PRO A 453 8.58 -9.30 6.06
CA PRO A 453 9.97 -9.68 5.98
C PRO A 453 10.40 -9.39 4.55
N ALA A 454 11.66 -8.95 4.43
CA ALA A 454 12.45 -9.25 3.25
C ALA A 454 12.14 -10.71 2.90
N SER A 455 11.62 -11.00 1.70
CA SER A 455 11.44 -12.40 1.27
C SER A 455 12.74 -13.14 1.58
N PRO A 456 12.74 -14.19 2.43
CA PRO A 456 13.96 -14.82 2.87
C PRO A 456 14.69 -15.37 1.64
N GLN A 457 15.78 -14.69 1.28
CA GLN A 457 16.85 -15.11 0.40
C GLN A 457 16.42 -16.07 -0.72
N GLN A 458 15.97 -15.51 -1.86
CA GLN A 458 16.56 -16.00 -3.09
C GLN A 458 18.09 -15.83 -2.97
N PRO A 459 18.90 -16.84 -3.33
CA PRO A 459 20.34 -16.73 -3.27
C PRO A 459 20.76 -15.42 -3.93
N ALA A 460 21.63 -14.67 -3.26
CA ALA A 460 22.06 -13.36 -3.71
C ALA A 460 22.61 -13.46 -5.13
N ASP A 461 21.78 -13.16 -6.12
CA ASP A 461 22.24 -12.73 -7.43
C ASP A 461 22.98 -11.42 -7.15
N VAL A 462 24.30 -11.56 -7.01
CA VAL A 462 25.26 -10.49 -6.83
C VAL A 462 24.88 -9.43 -7.85
N PHE A 463 24.45 -8.25 -7.38
CA PHE A 463 24.39 -7.06 -8.21
C PHE A 463 25.76 -6.97 -8.91
N PRO A 464 25.86 -7.10 -10.25
CA PRO A 464 27.12 -6.77 -10.90
C PRO A 464 27.34 -5.27 -10.61
N GLN A 465 28.43 -4.98 -9.89
CA GLN A 465 28.84 -3.61 -9.57
C GLN A 465 29.09 -2.78 -10.82
#